data_AF-A0A1Y3QU42-F1
#
_entry.id   AF-A0A1Y3QU42-F1
#
_cell.length_a   1.000
_cell.length_b   1.000
_cell.length_c   1.000
_cell.angle_alpha   90.00
_cell.angle_beta   90.00
_cell.angle_gamma   90.00
#
_symmetry.space_group_name_H-M   'P 1'
#
loop_
_entity.id
_entity.type
_entity.pdbx_description
1 polymer ?
#
loop_
_entity_poly.entity_id
_entity_poly.type
_entity_poly.pdbx_seq_one_letter_code
_entity_poly.pdbx_strand_id
1 'polypeptide(L)'
;MIVTAEDGTEYTYGIPFGARLRVRDGQEVEAGDSLTEGPVNPHDILRVKGVRGVQQYLVQQVQDVYRSQGVDINDKHIEVIVRQMLRKVKVEDPGDTELLPGGLVDQFEFEEENRRVQAIGGQPATAKPVLLGITKASLATESFLSAASFQETTRVLTEAAIKGKEDPLVGLKENVIIGKLIPAGTGMARYRHIRVKPAEGARPVTMDDLEADAEELGLDMAEEMESGDDTVESGVGLAD
;
A
#
# COMPACT_ATOMS: atom_id res chain seq x y z
N MET A 1 -17.24 7.52 -33.66
CA MET A 1 -17.28 8.98 -33.42
C MET A 1 -15.91 9.53 -33.63
N ILE A 2 -15.82 10.69 -34.28
CA ILE A 2 -14.55 11.38 -34.55
C ILE A 2 -14.53 12.61 -33.66
N VAL A 3 -13.43 12.82 -32.94
CA VAL A 3 -13.17 14.05 -32.19
C VAL A 3 -11.97 14.71 -32.85
N THR A 4 -12.15 15.95 -33.29
CA THR A 4 -11.08 16.75 -33.91
C THR A 4 -10.51 17.67 -32.85
N ALA A 5 -9.20 17.59 -32.60
CA ALA A 5 -8.50 18.49 -31.71
C ALA A 5 -8.26 19.86 -32.38
N GLU A 6 -7.93 20.89 -31.59
CA GLU A 6 -7.66 22.25 -32.10
C GLU A 6 -6.50 22.32 -33.11
N ASP A 7 -5.58 21.36 -33.04
CA ASP A 7 -4.46 21.22 -33.97
C ASP A 7 -4.82 20.51 -35.29
N GLY A 8 -6.09 20.11 -35.46
CA GLY A 8 -6.60 19.36 -36.61
C GLY A 8 -6.41 17.85 -36.54
N THR A 9 -5.87 17.30 -35.44
CA THR A 9 -5.70 15.86 -35.26
C THR A 9 -7.04 15.19 -35.00
N GLU A 10 -7.39 14.17 -35.79
CA GLU A 10 -8.62 13.41 -35.64
C GLU A 10 -8.41 12.14 -34.81
N TYR A 11 -9.21 11.99 -33.75
CA TYR A 11 -9.25 10.78 -32.92
C TYR A 11 -10.55 10.02 -33.19
N THR A 12 -10.42 8.78 -33.65
CA THR A 12 -11.57 7.90 -33.89
C THR A 12 -11.84 7.02 -32.68
N TYR A 13 -13.04 7.14 -32.12
CA TYR A 13 -13.54 6.33 -31.01
C TYR A 13 -14.64 5.38 -31.48
N GLY A 14 -14.45 4.08 -31.24
CA GLY A 14 -15.47 3.06 -31.48
C GLY A 14 -16.54 3.12 -30.40
N ILE A 15 -17.79 3.39 -30.79
CA ILE A 15 -18.93 3.39 -29.87
C ILE A 15 -19.71 2.09 -30.09
N PRO A 16 -19.98 1.29 -29.04
CA PRO A 16 -20.80 0.10 -29.15
C PRO A 16 -22.20 0.41 -29.70
N PHE A 17 -22.74 -0.49 -30.53
CA PHE A 17 -24.08 -0.34 -31.08
C PHE A 17 -25.12 -0.34 -29.94
N GLY A 18 -25.86 0.77 -29.82
CA GLY A 18 -26.87 0.97 -28.76
C GLY A 18 -26.42 1.81 -27.55
N ALA A 19 -25.17 2.28 -27.52
CA ALA A 19 -24.74 3.23 -26.48
C ALA A 19 -25.47 4.57 -26.62
N ARG A 20 -25.98 5.10 -25.50
CA ARG A 20 -26.58 6.44 -25.46
C ARG A 20 -25.47 7.49 -25.38
N LEU A 21 -25.51 8.48 -26.27
CA LEU A 21 -24.55 9.57 -26.28
C LEU A 21 -24.95 10.66 -25.29
N ARG A 22 -23.97 11.16 -24.53
CA ARG A 22 -24.14 12.33 -23.64
C ARG A 22 -23.84 13.65 -24.34
N VAL A 23 -23.17 13.58 -25.48
CA VAL A 23 -22.69 14.71 -26.26
C VAL A 23 -23.48 14.88 -27.56
N ARG A 24 -23.56 16.11 -28.05
CA ARG A 24 -24.21 16.46 -29.32
C ARG A 24 -23.16 16.72 -30.40
N ASP A 25 -23.59 16.62 -31.65
CA ASP A 25 -22.74 16.99 -32.79
C ASP A 25 -22.38 18.48 -32.72
N GLY A 26 -21.11 18.81 -32.96
CA GLY A 26 -20.58 20.16 -32.81
C GLY A 26 -20.38 20.67 -31.37
N GLN A 27 -20.54 19.82 -30.35
CA GLN A 27 -20.26 20.18 -28.95
C GLN A 27 -18.75 20.13 -28.67
N GLU A 28 -18.21 21.18 -28.05
CA GLU A 28 -16.86 21.18 -27.50
C GLU A 28 -16.79 20.26 -26.27
N VAL A 29 -15.77 19.42 -26.22
CA VAL A 29 -15.54 18.45 -25.15
C VAL A 29 -14.09 18.52 -24.72
N GLU A 30 -13.85 18.42 -23.42
CA GLU A 30 -12.49 18.39 -22.87
C GLU A 30 -11.96 16.95 -22.80
N ALA A 31 -10.64 16.82 -22.75
CA ALA A 31 -9.98 15.54 -22.58
C ALA A 31 -10.47 14.84 -21.30
N GLY A 32 -11.27 13.79 -21.48
CA GLY A 32 -11.77 12.93 -20.41
C GLY A 32 -13.25 13.13 -20.10
N ASP A 33 -13.97 13.95 -20.85
CA ASP A 33 -15.42 13.99 -20.78
C ASP A 33 -16.06 12.67 -21.24
N SER A 34 -17.12 12.27 -20.54
CA SER A 34 -17.85 11.05 -20.88
C SER A 34 -18.71 11.27 -22.11
N LEU A 35 -18.29 10.67 -23.23
CA LEU A 35 -19.00 10.77 -24.51
C LEU A 35 -20.27 9.90 -24.55
N THR A 36 -20.26 8.78 -23.85
CA THR A 36 -21.39 7.83 -23.73
C THR A 36 -21.91 7.75 -22.30
N GLU A 37 -23.17 7.37 -22.14
CA GLU A 37 -23.72 6.94 -20.85
C GLU A 37 -23.18 5.54 -20.48
N GLY A 38 -22.97 5.33 -19.18
CA GLY A 38 -22.54 4.04 -18.64
C GLY A 38 -21.17 4.07 -17.94
N PRO A 39 -20.67 2.90 -17.51
CA PRO A 39 -19.42 2.80 -16.79
C PRO A 39 -18.23 3.11 -17.70
N VAL A 40 -17.33 3.94 -17.20
CA VAL A 40 -16.09 4.30 -17.89
C VAL A 40 -14.97 3.38 -17.43
N ASN A 41 -14.10 2.97 -18.35
CA ASN A 41 -12.93 2.16 -18.02
C ASN A 41 -11.89 2.99 -17.24
N PRO A 42 -11.51 2.59 -16.01
CA PRO A 42 -10.50 3.32 -15.22
C PRO A 42 -9.15 3.48 -15.92
N HIS A 43 -8.76 2.55 -16.80
CA HIS A 43 -7.52 2.65 -17.56
C HIS A 43 -7.55 3.79 -18.58
N ASP A 44 -8.71 4.06 -19.18
CA ASP A 44 -8.87 5.20 -20.08
C ASP A 44 -8.84 6.52 -19.31
N ILE A 45 -9.45 6.55 -18.12
CA ILE A 45 -9.39 7.71 -17.22
C ILE A 45 -7.95 7.99 -16.80
N LEU A 46 -7.17 6.96 -16.43
CA LEU A 46 -5.76 7.13 -16.08
C LEU A 46 -4.95 7.71 -17.25
N ARG A 47 -5.21 7.26 -18.47
CA ARG A 47 -4.51 7.75 -19.67
C ARG A 47 -4.86 9.21 -19.99
N VAL A 48 -6.10 9.63 -19.76
CA VAL A 48 -6.61 10.94 -20.19
C VAL A 48 -6.57 11.98 -19.06
N LYS A 49 -7.06 11.66 -17.87
CA LYS A 49 -7.12 12.56 -16.70
C LYS A 49 -5.98 12.35 -15.69
N GLY A 50 -5.11 11.37 -15.91
CA GLY A 50 -3.99 11.06 -15.02
C GLY A 50 -4.41 10.41 -13.69
N VAL A 51 -3.43 10.29 -12.79
CA VAL A 51 -3.53 9.57 -11.51
C VAL A 51 -4.65 10.13 -10.62
N ARG A 52 -4.72 11.47 -10.48
CA ARG A 52 -5.74 12.12 -9.64
C ARG A 52 -7.15 11.90 -10.18
N GLY A 53 -7.33 11.97 -11.50
CA GLY A 53 -8.62 11.75 -12.13
C GLY A 53 -9.16 10.34 -11.90
N VAL A 54 -8.30 9.32 -12.06
CA VAL A 54 -8.72 7.93 -11.79
C VAL A 54 -8.94 7.67 -10.30
N GLN A 55 -8.17 8.29 -9.40
CA GLN A 55 -8.37 8.18 -7.96
C GLN A 55 -9.75 8.69 -7.54
N GLN A 56 -10.10 9.91 -7.95
CA GLN A 56 -11.40 10.51 -7.66
C GLN A 56 -12.55 9.68 -8.24
N TYR A 57 -12.40 9.20 -9.48
CA TYR A 57 -13.39 8.33 -10.10
C TYR A 57 -13.62 7.05 -9.29
N LEU A 58 -12.56 6.34 -8.91
CA LEU A 58 -12.67 5.08 -8.16
C LEU A 58 -13.30 5.30 -6.78
N VAL A 59 -12.88 6.35 -6.06
CA VAL A 59 -13.46 6.68 -4.76
C VAL A 59 -14.96 6.97 -4.89
N GLN A 60 -15.34 7.83 -5.83
CA GLN A 60 -16.74 8.19 -6.04
C GLN A 60 -17.60 6.99 -6.44
N GLN A 61 -17.14 6.15 -7.37
CA GLN A 61 -17.91 4.98 -7.82
C GLN A 61 -18.12 3.95 -6.70
N VAL A 62 -17.10 3.70 -5.88
CA VAL A 62 -17.23 2.80 -4.74
C VAL A 62 -18.18 3.40 -3.69
N GLN A 63 -18.02 4.69 -3.39
CA GLN A 63 -18.85 5.39 -2.42
C GLN A 63 -20.33 5.40 -2.82
N ASP A 64 -20.65 5.60 -4.10
CA ASP A 64 -22.03 5.61 -4.59
C ASP A 64 -22.73 4.26 -4.38
N VAL A 65 -22.00 3.16 -4.52
CA VAL A 65 -22.53 1.81 -4.23
C VAL A 65 -22.79 1.66 -2.73
N TYR A 66 -21.86 2.03 -1.86
CA TYR A 66 -22.05 1.94 -0.40
C TYR A 66 -23.21 2.84 0.09
N ARG A 67 -23.27 4.09 -0.40
CA ARG A 67 -24.38 5.02 -0.12
C ARG A 67 -25.72 4.46 -0.58
N SER A 68 -25.79 3.82 -1.75
CA SER A 68 -27.03 3.21 -2.25
C SER A 68 -27.53 2.05 -1.37
N GLN A 69 -26.62 1.39 -0.65
CA GLN A 69 -26.93 0.33 0.31
C GLN A 69 -27.14 0.87 1.74
N GLY A 70 -27.09 2.20 1.93
CA GLY A 70 -27.25 2.84 3.23
C GLY A 70 -26.07 2.65 4.18
N VAL A 71 -24.89 2.29 3.65
CA VAL A 71 -23.67 2.09 4.44
C VAL A 71 -22.81 3.34 4.34
N ASP A 72 -22.47 3.92 5.49
CA ASP A 72 -21.53 5.05 5.57
C ASP A 72 -20.09 4.53 5.76
N ILE A 73 -19.19 4.99 4.90
CA ILE A 73 -17.76 4.66 4.92
C ILE A 73 -16.98 5.92 4.62
N ASN A 74 -15.92 6.16 5.39
CA ASN A 74 -15.05 7.31 5.17
C ASN A 74 -14.17 7.10 3.93
N ASP A 75 -14.13 8.11 3.06
CA ASP A 75 -13.34 8.11 1.82
C ASP A 75 -11.88 7.70 2.03
N LYS A 76 -11.28 8.04 3.19
CA LYS A 76 -9.89 7.67 3.53
C LYS A 76 -9.60 6.18 3.39
N HIS A 77 -10.57 5.32 3.71
CA HIS A 77 -10.37 3.86 3.58
C HIS A 77 -10.25 3.44 2.11
N ILE A 78 -11.10 4.01 1.26
CA ILE A 78 -11.10 3.73 -0.18
C ILE A 78 -9.85 4.32 -0.82
N GLU A 79 -9.47 5.55 -0.45
CA GLU A 79 -8.25 6.21 -0.91
C GLU A 79 -6.99 5.37 -0.61
N VAL A 80 -6.89 4.78 0.58
CA VAL A 80 -5.77 3.91 0.95
C VAL A 80 -5.69 2.68 0.03
N ILE A 81 -6.83 2.07 -0.31
CA ILE A 81 -6.88 0.92 -1.22
C ILE A 81 -6.50 1.36 -2.64
N VAL A 82 -7.10 2.44 -3.15
CA VAL A 82 -6.82 2.95 -4.49
C VAL A 82 -5.35 3.38 -4.62
N ARG A 83 -4.75 3.93 -3.56
CA ARG A 83 -3.31 4.22 -3.51
C ARG A 83 -2.47 2.95 -3.70
N GLN A 84 -2.84 1.82 -3.10
CA GLN A 84 -2.13 0.55 -3.33
C GLN A 84 -2.31 0.04 -4.76
N MET A 85 -3.47 0.26 -5.39
CA MET A 85 -3.73 -0.12 -6.78
C MET A 85 -2.86 0.67 -7.79
N LEU A 86 -2.42 1.87 -7.45
CA LEU A 86 -1.61 2.76 -8.30
C LEU A 86 -0.12 2.80 -7.91
N ARG A 87 0.31 1.91 -7.02
CA ARG A 87 1.67 1.93 -6.45
C ARG A 87 2.78 1.55 -7.44
N LYS A 88 2.44 0.86 -8.53
CA LYS A 88 3.41 0.39 -9.52
C LYS A 88 3.43 1.29 -10.76
N VAL A 89 4.62 1.49 -11.31
CA VAL A 89 4.86 2.18 -12.58
C VAL A 89 5.46 1.21 -13.58
N LYS A 90 5.14 1.40 -14.87
CA LYS A 90 5.75 0.65 -15.97
C LYS A 90 6.81 1.50 -16.62
N VAL A 91 8.04 1.01 -16.62
CA VAL A 91 9.18 1.67 -17.26
C VAL A 91 8.96 1.71 -18.76
N GLU A 92 9.07 2.89 -19.37
CA GLU A 92 9.02 3.07 -20.82
C GLU A 92 10.43 3.08 -21.40
N ASP A 93 11.27 3.97 -20.87
CA ASP A 93 12.68 4.11 -21.22
C ASP A 93 13.51 4.01 -19.94
N PRO A 94 14.45 3.07 -19.82
CA PRO A 94 15.30 2.95 -18.64
C PRO A 94 16.36 4.06 -18.55
N GLY A 95 16.66 4.80 -19.62
CA GLY A 95 17.77 5.75 -19.63
C GLY A 95 19.08 5.09 -19.23
N ASP A 96 19.79 5.68 -18.26
CA ASP A 96 21.02 5.14 -17.68
C ASP A 96 20.80 4.38 -16.35
N THR A 97 19.54 4.05 -16.01
CA THR A 97 19.20 3.27 -14.80
C THR A 97 19.37 1.76 -15.03
N GLU A 98 19.40 1.01 -13.93
CA GLU A 98 19.41 -0.47 -13.99
C GLU A 98 18.01 -1.08 -14.21
N LEU A 99 17.01 -0.24 -14.47
CA LEU A 99 15.62 -0.66 -14.63
C LEU A 99 15.41 -1.35 -15.99
N LEU A 100 14.47 -2.29 -16.03
CA LEU A 100 14.16 -3.01 -17.26
C LEU A 100 13.03 -2.32 -18.03
N PRO A 101 13.17 -2.08 -19.35
CA PRO A 101 12.11 -1.53 -20.17
C PRO A 101 10.89 -2.46 -20.16
N GLY A 102 9.72 -1.88 -19.94
CA GLY A 102 8.46 -2.61 -19.78
C GLY A 102 8.27 -3.30 -18.43
N GLY A 103 9.27 -3.24 -17.54
CA GLY A 103 9.20 -3.77 -16.17
C GLY A 103 8.21 -2.98 -15.30
N LEU A 104 7.58 -3.67 -14.36
CA LEU A 104 6.74 -3.06 -13.32
C LEU A 104 7.56 -2.89 -12.06
N VAL A 105 7.72 -1.65 -11.61
CA VAL A 105 8.56 -1.28 -10.47
C VAL A 105 7.73 -0.47 -9.47
N ASP A 106 8.07 -0.53 -8.18
CA ASP A 106 7.46 0.36 -7.20
C ASP A 106 7.75 1.83 -7.53
N GLN A 107 6.75 2.70 -7.38
CA GLN A 107 6.94 4.13 -7.64
C GLN A 107 8.06 4.73 -6.79
N PHE A 108 8.21 4.31 -5.53
CA PHE A 108 9.24 4.86 -4.64
C PHE A 108 10.64 4.38 -5.03
N GLU A 109 10.79 3.10 -5.39
CA GLU A 109 12.04 2.55 -5.90
C GLU A 109 12.45 3.21 -7.22
N PHE A 110 11.48 3.43 -8.12
CA PHE A 110 11.70 4.14 -9.37
C PHE A 110 12.19 5.58 -9.14
N GLU A 111 11.54 6.30 -8.22
CA GLU A 111 11.94 7.67 -7.87
C GLU A 111 13.31 7.74 -7.19
N GLU A 112 13.65 6.76 -6.36
CA GLU A 112 14.95 6.64 -5.70
C GLU A 112 16.08 6.36 -6.71
N GLU A 113 15.87 5.38 -7.59
CA GLU A 113 16.86 5.03 -8.63
C GLU A 113 17.09 6.18 -9.61
N ASN A 114 16.02 6.87 -10.01
CA ASN A 114 16.15 8.07 -10.83
C ASN A 114 16.92 9.19 -10.13
N ARG A 115 16.70 9.38 -8.82
CA ARG A 115 17.44 10.37 -8.03
C ARG A 115 18.92 10.02 -7.96
N ARG A 116 19.26 8.73 -7.83
CA ARG A 116 20.65 8.24 -7.85
C ARG A 116 21.33 8.53 -9.18
N VAL A 117 20.69 8.19 -10.31
CA VAL A 117 21.23 8.40 -11.65
C VAL A 117 21.36 9.89 -11.99
N GLN A 118 20.39 10.71 -11.61
CA GLN A 118 20.49 12.16 -11.79
C GLN A 118 21.64 12.76 -10.99
N ALA A 119 21.91 12.26 -9.77
CA ALA A 119 23.00 12.76 -8.93
C ALA A 119 24.39 12.51 -9.53
N ILE A 120 24.55 11.45 -10.33
CA ILE A 120 25.79 11.15 -11.07
C ILE A 120 25.82 11.78 -12.47
N GLY A 121 24.80 12.56 -12.84
CA GLY A 121 24.71 13.27 -14.13
C GLY A 121 24.21 12.42 -15.30
N GLY A 122 23.65 11.23 -15.04
CA GLY A 122 23.06 10.36 -16.07
C GLY A 122 21.63 10.74 -16.44
N GLN A 123 21.10 10.09 -17.49
CA GLN A 123 19.72 10.24 -17.94
C GLN A 123 18.77 9.40 -17.07
N PRO A 124 17.76 10.01 -16.41
CA PRO A 124 16.77 9.27 -15.64
C PRO A 124 15.84 8.44 -16.53
N ALA A 125 15.33 7.35 -15.99
CA ALA A 125 14.29 6.56 -16.61
C ALA A 125 12.96 7.31 -16.69
N THR A 126 12.18 7.00 -17.71
CA THR A 126 10.78 7.43 -17.86
C THR A 126 9.85 6.24 -17.62
N ALA A 127 8.70 6.50 -16.98
CA ALA A 127 7.71 5.47 -16.70
C ALA A 127 6.30 6.04 -16.77
N LYS A 128 5.33 5.16 -17.02
CA LYS A 128 3.89 5.48 -16.95
C LYS A 128 3.26 4.81 -15.73
N PRO A 129 2.37 5.50 -15.00
CA PRO A 129 1.61 4.90 -13.92
C PRO A 129 0.75 3.76 -14.44
N VAL A 130 0.63 2.68 -13.67
CA VAL A 130 -0.22 1.54 -14.02
C VAL A 130 -1.23 1.31 -12.90
N LEU A 131 -2.51 1.27 -13.27
CA LEU A 131 -3.55 0.81 -12.38
C LEU A 131 -3.59 -0.71 -12.36
N LEU A 132 -3.35 -1.31 -11.20
CA LEU A 132 -3.49 -2.74 -10.97
C LEU A 132 -4.76 -3.04 -10.17
N GLY A 133 -5.45 -4.13 -10.52
CA GLY A 133 -6.53 -4.66 -9.68
C GLY A 133 -5.98 -5.08 -8.30
N ILE A 134 -6.82 -5.07 -7.27
CA ILE A 134 -6.42 -5.35 -5.86
C ILE A 134 -5.67 -6.69 -5.74
N THR A 135 -6.14 -7.73 -6.43
CA THR A 135 -5.49 -9.06 -6.46
C THR A 135 -4.09 -9.00 -7.07
N LYS A 136 -3.93 -8.32 -8.21
CA LYS A 136 -2.63 -8.17 -8.87
C LYS A 136 -1.68 -7.28 -8.08
N ALA A 137 -2.19 -6.19 -7.49
CA ALA A 137 -1.41 -5.31 -6.63
C ALA A 137 -0.89 -6.06 -5.40
N SER A 138 -1.70 -6.95 -4.81
CA SER A 138 -1.31 -7.77 -3.66
C SER A 138 -0.27 -8.84 -3.99
N LEU A 139 -0.32 -9.40 -5.22
CA LEU A 139 0.69 -10.36 -5.71
C LEU A 139 2.00 -9.67 -6.12
N ALA A 140 1.95 -8.41 -6.54
CA ALA A 140 3.11 -7.63 -6.98
C ALA A 140 3.81 -6.91 -5.82
N THR A 141 3.68 -7.39 -4.59
CA THR A 141 4.41 -6.88 -3.43
C THR A 141 5.87 -7.36 -3.45
N GLU A 142 6.77 -6.63 -2.80
CA GLU A 142 8.20 -6.98 -2.77
C GLU A 142 8.49 -8.23 -1.94
N SER A 143 7.72 -8.43 -0.87
CA SER A 143 7.83 -9.61 -0.04
C SER A 143 7.24 -10.83 -0.75
N PHE A 144 8.10 -11.81 -1.03
CA PHE A 144 7.64 -13.07 -1.58
C PHE A 144 6.88 -13.90 -0.53
N LEU A 145 7.16 -13.75 0.77
CA LEU A 145 6.39 -14.41 1.84
C LEU A 145 4.95 -13.92 1.88
N SER A 146 4.74 -12.60 1.83
CA SER A 146 3.43 -11.99 1.76
C SER A 146 2.68 -12.32 0.47
N ALA A 147 3.37 -12.37 -0.67
CA ALA A 147 2.77 -12.74 -1.95
C ALA A 147 2.35 -14.22 -1.96
N ALA A 148 3.24 -15.11 -1.50
CA ALA A 148 3.01 -16.56 -1.47
C ALA A 148 1.89 -16.97 -0.49
N SER A 149 1.69 -16.21 0.58
CA SER A 149 0.59 -16.42 1.52
C SER A 149 -0.76 -15.93 1.00
N PHE A 150 -0.79 -15.13 -0.07
CA PHE A 150 -2.02 -14.61 -0.65
C PHE A 150 -2.58 -15.57 -1.71
N GLN A 151 -1.85 -15.77 -2.81
CA GLN A 151 -2.22 -16.67 -3.92
C GLN A 151 -0.97 -17.17 -4.67
N GLU A 152 -1.13 -18.20 -5.51
CA GLU A 152 -0.09 -18.69 -6.45
C GLU A 152 1.24 -19.11 -5.79
N THR A 153 1.16 -19.71 -4.60
CA THR A 153 2.30 -20.07 -3.74
C THR A 153 3.45 -20.75 -4.47
N THR A 154 3.17 -21.77 -5.29
CA THR A 154 4.21 -22.50 -6.04
C THR A 154 4.95 -21.61 -7.03
N ARG A 155 4.24 -20.75 -7.77
CA ARG A 155 4.86 -19.84 -8.75
C ARG A 155 5.72 -18.81 -8.04
N VAL A 156 5.19 -18.18 -6.99
CA VAL A 156 5.87 -17.12 -6.24
C VAL A 156 7.17 -17.65 -5.60
N LEU A 157 7.12 -18.79 -4.91
CA LEU A 157 8.31 -19.37 -4.27
C LEU A 157 9.35 -19.83 -5.29
N THR A 158 8.92 -20.38 -6.43
CA THR A 158 9.84 -20.80 -7.50
C THR A 158 10.56 -19.59 -8.10
N GLU A 159 9.84 -18.52 -8.42
CA GLU A 159 10.46 -17.29 -8.94
C GLU A 159 11.41 -16.64 -7.92
N ALA A 160 11.03 -16.62 -6.65
CA ALA A 160 11.88 -16.11 -5.58
C ALA A 160 13.17 -16.94 -5.43
N ALA A 161 13.07 -18.27 -5.48
CA ALA A 161 14.22 -19.17 -5.39
C ALA A 161 15.16 -19.04 -6.59
N ILE A 162 14.61 -18.96 -7.82
CA ILE A 162 15.41 -18.78 -9.05
C ILE A 162 16.19 -17.45 -9.00
N LYS A 163 15.56 -16.39 -8.48
CA LYS A 163 16.17 -15.06 -8.39
C LYS A 163 17.04 -14.87 -7.14
N GLY A 164 17.04 -15.83 -6.21
CA GLY A 164 17.71 -15.68 -4.91
C GLY A 164 17.17 -14.49 -4.11
N LYS A 165 15.86 -14.21 -4.16
CA LYS A 165 15.25 -13.06 -3.47
C LYS A 165 15.37 -13.19 -1.95
N GLU A 166 15.75 -12.11 -1.30
CA GLU A 166 15.70 -11.95 0.15
C GLU A 166 14.45 -11.14 0.53
N ASP A 167 13.78 -11.52 1.62
CA ASP A 167 12.58 -10.82 2.11
C ASP A 167 12.98 -9.82 3.21
N PRO A 168 12.74 -8.51 3.05
CA PRO A 168 13.17 -7.51 4.01
C PRO A 168 12.29 -7.45 5.27
N LEU A 169 11.18 -8.20 5.35
CA LEU A 169 10.28 -8.28 6.51
C LEU A 169 9.75 -6.91 6.96
N VAL A 170 9.40 -6.04 6.00
CA VAL A 170 8.90 -4.68 6.28
C VAL A 170 7.39 -4.71 6.54
N GLY A 171 6.69 -5.69 5.99
CA GLY A 171 5.24 -5.83 6.05
C GLY A 171 4.73 -6.51 7.31
N LEU A 172 3.41 -6.44 7.51
CA LEU A 172 2.76 -7.09 8.65
C LEU A 172 2.72 -8.61 8.47
N LYS A 173 2.32 -9.09 7.28
CA LYS A 173 2.09 -10.52 7.02
C LYS A 173 3.37 -11.34 7.15
N GLU A 174 4.49 -10.84 6.61
CA GLU A 174 5.79 -11.51 6.75
C GLU A 174 6.17 -11.74 8.22
N ASN A 175 6.07 -10.69 9.04
CA ASN A 175 6.45 -10.76 10.45
C ASN A 175 5.51 -11.70 11.22
N VAL A 176 4.22 -11.71 10.91
CA VAL A 176 3.27 -12.66 11.49
C VAL A 176 3.62 -14.10 11.12
N ILE A 177 3.94 -14.38 9.86
CA ILE A 177 4.30 -15.74 9.39
C ILE A 177 5.57 -16.25 10.09
N ILE A 178 6.55 -15.37 10.29
CA ILE A 178 7.82 -15.72 10.93
C ILE A 178 7.72 -15.75 12.47
N GLY A 179 6.68 -15.14 13.06
CA GLY A 179 6.53 -15.00 14.51
C GLY A 179 7.36 -13.88 15.14
N LYS A 180 7.75 -12.86 14.35
CA LYS A 180 8.41 -11.64 14.85
C LYS A 180 7.38 -10.57 15.20
N LEU A 181 7.78 -9.63 16.05
CA LEU A 181 6.94 -8.48 16.39
C LEU A 181 6.58 -7.68 15.13
N ILE A 182 5.29 -7.46 14.92
CA ILE A 182 4.80 -6.71 13.75
C ILE A 182 5.22 -5.24 13.80
N PRO A 183 5.54 -4.60 12.66
CA PRO A 183 5.96 -3.19 12.61
C PRO A 183 4.78 -2.20 12.71
N ALA A 184 3.78 -2.48 13.55
CA ALA A 184 2.62 -1.63 13.81
C ALA A 184 2.29 -1.56 15.31
N GLY A 185 1.56 -0.52 15.73
CA GLY A 185 1.25 -0.30 17.15
C GLY A 185 2.52 -0.14 17.97
N THR A 186 2.61 -0.82 19.12
CA THR A 186 3.80 -0.84 19.99
C THR A 186 5.05 -1.39 19.31
N GLY A 187 4.89 -2.17 18.23
CA GLY A 187 5.98 -2.67 17.41
C GLY A 187 6.55 -1.67 16.40
N MET A 188 6.04 -0.44 16.31
CA MET A 188 6.73 0.60 15.51
C MET A 188 8.06 0.98 16.17
N ALA A 189 9.08 1.30 15.36
CA ALA A 189 10.41 1.68 15.86
C ALA A 189 10.37 2.85 16.86
N ARG A 190 9.43 3.80 16.66
CA ARG A 190 9.21 4.94 17.56
C ARG A 190 8.77 4.56 18.98
N TYR A 191 8.15 3.39 19.16
CA TYR A 191 7.63 2.93 20.46
C TYR A 191 8.52 1.85 21.08
N ARG A 192 9.21 1.04 20.26
CA ARG A 192 10.10 -0.04 20.74
C ARG A 192 11.22 0.41 21.67
N HIS A 193 11.70 1.65 21.51
CA HIS A 193 12.85 2.16 22.26
C HIS A 193 12.50 3.27 23.24
N ILE A 194 11.21 3.42 23.58
CA ILE A 194 10.81 4.39 24.60
C ILE A 194 11.30 3.88 25.95
N ARG A 195 12.24 4.63 26.54
CA ARG A 195 12.62 4.44 27.94
C ARG A 195 11.73 5.32 28.80
N VAL A 196 10.95 4.68 29.66
CA VAL A 196 10.16 5.39 30.66
C VAL A 196 11.10 5.84 31.76
N LYS A 197 11.14 7.15 32.02
CA LYS A 197 11.78 7.67 33.23
C LYS A 197 10.72 7.76 34.32
N PRO A 198 10.99 7.28 35.54
CA PRO A 198 10.13 7.57 36.68
C PRO A 198 10.03 9.09 36.86
N ALA A 199 8.83 9.59 37.19
CA ALA A 199 8.67 11.00 37.55
C ALA A 199 9.54 11.32 38.79
N GLU A 200 10.06 12.54 38.91
CA GLU A 200 10.77 12.95 40.12
C GLU A 200 9.84 12.83 41.33
N GLY A 201 10.23 11.99 42.30
CA GLY A 201 9.41 11.65 43.47
C GLY A 201 8.51 10.43 43.30
N ALA A 202 8.52 9.75 42.15
CA ALA A 202 7.86 8.47 42.00
C ALA A 202 8.58 7.40 42.83
N ARG A 203 7.94 6.97 43.92
CA ARG A 203 8.35 5.77 44.66
C ARG A 203 8.14 4.55 43.77
N PRO A 204 9.05 3.55 43.80
CA PRO A 204 8.82 2.31 43.09
C PRO A 204 7.47 1.74 43.53
N VAL A 205 6.65 1.35 42.56
CA VAL A 205 5.36 0.70 42.83
C VAL A 205 5.68 -0.61 43.56
N THR A 206 5.16 -0.74 44.78
CA THR A 206 5.34 -1.95 45.59
C THR A 206 4.22 -2.94 45.32
N MET A 207 4.40 -4.21 45.72
CA MET A 207 3.37 -5.22 45.56
C MET A 207 2.08 -4.82 46.30
N ASP A 208 2.23 -4.21 47.48
CA ASP A 208 1.12 -3.67 48.28
C ASP A 208 0.34 -2.56 47.53
N ASP A 209 1.02 -1.74 46.70
CA ASP A 209 0.35 -0.72 45.88
C ASP A 209 -0.45 -1.36 44.74
N LEU A 210 0.06 -2.45 44.13
CA LEU A 210 -0.63 -3.18 43.06
C LEU A 210 -1.84 -3.96 43.59
N GLU A 211 -1.71 -4.57 44.77
CA GLU A 211 -2.80 -5.28 45.44
C GLU A 211 -3.94 -4.32 45.84
N ALA A 212 -3.60 -3.13 46.35
CA ALA A 212 -4.59 -2.10 46.67
C ALA A 212 -5.34 -1.57 45.43
N ASP A 213 -4.62 -1.31 44.33
CA ASP A 213 -5.23 -0.87 43.06
C ASP A 213 -6.11 -1.97 42.43
N ALA A 214 -5.71 -3.24 42.55
CA ALA A 214 -6.48 -4.38 42.06
C ALA A 214 -7.76 -4.62 42.87
N GLU A 215 -7.70 -4.47 44.20
CA GLU A 215 -8.88 -4.51 45.08
C GLU A 215 -9.86 -3.37 44.76
N GLU A 216 -9.37 -2.15 44.51
CA GLU A 216 -10.21 -1.00 44.15
C GLU A 216 -10.88 -1.17 42.78
N LEU A 217 -10.20 -1.84 41.84
CA LEU A 217 -10.74 -2.17 40.50
C LEU A 217 -11.56 -3.47 40.48
N GLY A 218 -11.65 -4.20 41.60
CA GLY A 218 -12.38 -5.46 41.71
C GLY A 218 -11.81 -6.58 40.84
N LEU A 219 -10.49 -6.57 40.59
CA LEU A 219 -9.78 -7.58 39.82
C LEU A 219 -9.17 -8.61 40.77
N ASP A 220 -9.57 -9.88 40.62
CA ASP A 220 -9.06 -10.97 41.46
C ASP A 220 -7.70 -11.45 40.91
N MET A 221 -6.60 -11.15 41.59
CA MET A 221 -5.24 -11.45 41.11
C MET A 221 -4.84 -12.94 41.20
N ALA A 222 -5.76 -13.81 41.63
CA ALA A 222 -5.46 -15.21 41.93
C ALA A 222 -5.28 -16.13 40.70
N GLU A 223 -5.61 -15.70 39.47
CA GLU A 223 -5.65 -16.62 38.31
C GLU A 223 -4.44 -16.58 37.36
N GLU A 224 -3.52 -15.60 37.42
CA GLU A 224 -2.44 -15.48 36.41
C GLU A 224 -1.06 -16.01 36.83
N MET A 225 -0.91 -16.62 38.01
CA MET A 225 0.40 -17.13 38.46
C MET A 225 0.76 -18.57 38.03
N GLU A 226 -0.11 -19.30 37.34
CA GLU A 226 0.17 -20.71 36.97
C GLU A 226 0.79 -20.94 35.58
N SER A 227 1.06 -19.90 34.78
CA SER A 227 1.73 -20.08 33.48
C SER A 227 2.91 -19.14 33.27
N GLY A 228 4.05 -19.45 33.87
CA GLY A 228 5.29 -18.72 33.58
C GLY A 228 6.52 -19.08 34.41
N ASP A 229 6.72 -20.36 34.75
CA ASP A 229 8.04 -20.82 35.16
C ASP A 229 8.89 -21.06 33.90
N ASP A 230 9.68 -20.07 33.51
CA ASP A 230 10.87 -20.28 32.69
C ASP A 230 11.96 -19.30 33.13
N THR A 231 12.76 -19.80 34.08
CA THR A 231 14.17 -19.51 34.36
C THR A 231 14.86 -18.43 33.49
N VAL A 232 15.21 -17.31 34.11
CA VAL A 232 16.32 -16.47 33.64
C VAL A 232 17.49 -16.68 34.60
N GLU A 233 18.40 -17.57 34.22
CA GLU A 233 19.68 -17.74 34.89
C GLU A 233 20.48 -16.43 34.88
N SER A 234 20.99 -16.09 36.06
CA SER A 234 21.88 -14.99 36.37
C SER A 234 23.24 -15.13 35.68
N GLY A 235 23.53 -14.27 34.71
CA GLY A 235 24.89 -14.01 34.23
C GLY A 235 25.55 -12.87 35.01
N VAL A 236 26.03 -13.14 36.23
CA VAL A 236 26.99 -12.27 36.93
C VAL A 236 28.38 -12.88 36.72
N GLY A 237 29.10 -12.38 35.72
CA GLY A 237 30.52 -12.64 35.51
C GLY A 237 31.34 -11.47 36.04
N LEU A 238 32.10 -11.75 37.10
CA LEU A 238 32.99 -10.83 37.83
C LEU A 238 34.15 -10.30 36.96
N ALA A 239 34.64 -9.13 37.35
CA ALA A 239 35.91 -8.55 36.92
C ALA A 239 37.11 -9.33 37.49
N ASP A 240 38.05 -9.68 36.62
CA ASP A 240 39.48 -9.34 36.69
C ASP A 240 40.12 -9.56 35.30
#